data_AF-A0ABD0RHL5-F1
#
_entry.id   AF-A0ABD0RHL5-F1
#
_cell.length_a   1.000
_cell.length_b   1.000
_cell.length_c   1.000
_cell.angle_alpha   90.00
_cell.angle_beta   90.00
_cell.angle_gamma   90.00
#
_symmetry.space_group_name_H-M   'P 1'
#
loop_
_entity.id
_entity.type
_entity.pdbx_description
1 polymer ?
#
loop_
_entity_poly.entity_id
_entity_poly.type
_entity_poly.pdbx_seq_one_letter_code
_entity_poly.pdbx_strand_id
1 'polypeptide(L)'
;MDLGRPHHSIRCMAVVHDKVWCGNKNKIHVIQPKSMQIEKSFDAHPRKESQVRQLAWIGDGVWVSIRLDSTLRLYHALTHQHLQDVDIEPYVSKML
;
A
#
# COMPACT_ATOMS: atom_id res chain seq x y z
N MET A 1 -4.46 -16.45 12.60
CA MET A 1 -3.77 -15.32 11.96
C MET A 1 -4.30 -14.06 12.61
N ASP A 2 -3.47 -13.33 13.34
CA ASP A 2 -3.85 -12.03 13.90
C ASP A 2 -2.87 -10.99 13.34
N LEU A 3 -3.38 -9.86 12.87
CA LEU A 3 -2.57 -8.71 12.42
C LEU A 3 -2.06 -7.88 13.62
N GLY A 4 -2.30 -8.36 14.84
CA GLY A 4 -2.10 -7.67 16.11
C GLY A 4 -3.43 -7.15 16.65
N ARG A 5 -3.47 -6.81 17.95
CA ARG A 5 -4.69 -6.33 18.63
C ARG A 5 -5.41 -5.25 17.80
N PRO A 6 -6.73 -5.31 17.61
CA PRO A 6 -7.47 -4.53 16.63
C PRO A 6 -7.65 -3.10 17.10
N HIS A 7 -6.58 -2.30 17.04
CA HIS A 7 -6.71 -0.87 17.25
C HIS A 7 -7.15 -0.16 15.95
N HIS A 8 -6.91 -0.77 14.78
CA HIS A 8 -7.17 -0.15 13.47
C HIS A 8 -7.51 -1.18 12.39
N SER A 9 -8.61 -0.93 11.66
CA SER A 9 -9.07 -1.76 10.54
C SER A 9 -8.13 -1.71 9.32
N ILE A 10 -8.17 -2.77 8.50
CA ILE A 10 -7.63 -2.71 7.14
C ILE A 10 -8.37 -1.62 6.36
N ARG A 11 -7.63 -0.68 5.77
CA ARG A 11 -8.20 0.46 5.05
C ARG A 11 -8.53 0.14 3.60
N CYS A 12 -7.65 -0.63 2.97
CA CYS A 12 -7.77 -1.01 1.56
C CYS A 12 -7.05 -2.33 1.33
N MET A 13 -7.42 -3.01 0.25
CA MET A 13 -6.88 -4.30 -0.12
C MET A 13 -6.90 -4.45 -1.64
N ALA A 14 -5.89 -5.12 -2.21
CA ALA A 14 -5.84 -5.47 -3.62
C ALA A 14 -5.30 -6.89 -3.78
N VAL A 15 -5.86 -7.63 -4.73
CA VAL A 15 -5.26 -8.89 -5.19
C VAL A 15 -4.08 -8.53 -6.08
N VAL A 16 -2.92 -9.13 -5.82
CA VAL A 16 -1.65 -8.89 -6.53
C VAL A 16 -1.04 -10.24 -6.84
N HIS A 17 -1.11 -10.66 -8.10
CA HIS A 17 -0.83 -12.04 -8.51
C HIS A 17 -1.61 -13.06 -7.66
N ASP A 18 -0.92 -13.99 -6.99
CA ASP A 18 -1.51 -15.01 -6.13
C ASP A 18 -1.63 -14.58 -4.65
N LYS A 19 -1.30 -13.33 -4.35
CA LYS A 19 -1.27 -12.75 -2.99
C LYS A 19 -2.29 -11.65 -2.83
N VAL A 20 -2.49 -11.24 -1.58
CA VAL A 20 -3.35 -10.13 -1.21
C VAL A 20 -2.53 -9.09 -0.46
N TRP A 21 -2.49 -7.87 -0.98
CA TRP A 21 -1.86 -6.73 -0.32
C TRP A 21 -2.91 -5.95 0.47
N CYS A 22 -2.64 -5.69 1.74
CA CYS A 22 -3.53 -4.99 2.66
C CYS A 22 -2.86 -3.74 3.23
N GLY A 23 -3.52 -2.58 3.13
CA GLY A 23 -3.09 -1.34 3.77
C GLY A 23 -3.64 -1.20 5.20
N ASN A 24 -2.75 -1.03 6.18
CA ASN A 24 -3.09 -0.76 7.58
C ASN A 24 -2.16 0.31 8.15
N LYS A 25 -2.71 1.45 8.60
CA LYS A 25 -1.91 2.63 8.98
C LYS A 25 -0.86 2.98 7.91
N ASN A 26 0.41 3.07 8.30
CA ASN A 26 1.54 3.36 7.44
C ASN A 26 2.15 2.09 6.82
N LYS A 27 1.51 0.92 6.95
CA LYS A 27 2.07 -0.36 6.53
C LYS A 27 1.27 -1.02 5.40
N ILE A 28 1.99 -1.78 4.60
CA ILE A 28 1.45 -2.82 3.71
C ILE A 28 1.76 -4.19 4.30
N HIS A 29 0.75 -5.05 4.32
CA HIS A 29 0.88 -6.47 4.65
C HIS A 29 0.61 -7.29 3.39
N VAL A 30 1.50 -8.20 3.06
CA VAL A 30 1.34 -9.15 1.95
C VAL A 30 0.96 -10.50 2.53
N ILE A 31 -0.21 -10.97 2.14
CA ILE A 31 -0.86 -12.15 2.71
C ILE A 31 -0.98 -13.23 1.64
N GLN A 32 -0.60 -14.45 2.00
CA GLN A 32 -0.88 -15.63 1.20
C GLN A 32 -2.28 -16.16 1.54
N PRO A 33 -3.27 -16.05 0.64
CA PRO A 33 -4.66 -16.34 0.97
C PRO A 33 -4.92 -17.83 1.22
N LYS A 34 -4.12 -18.74 0.64
CA LYS A 34 -4.28 -20.19 0.84
C LYS A 34 -3.81 -20.66 2.21
N SER A 35 -2.68 -20.13 2.68
CA SER A 35 -2.11 -20.50 3.99
C SER A 35 -2.57 -19.58 5.11
N MET A 36 -3.19 -18.44 4.79
CA MET A 36 -3.58 -17.39 5.73
C MET A 36 -2.37 -16.95 6.58
N GLN A 37 -1.24 -16.68 5.91
CA GLN A 37 -0.01 -16.22 6.53
C GLN A 37 0.43 -14.87 5.96
N ILE A 38 1.05 -14.06 6.81
CA ILE A 38 1.68 -12.81 6.39
C ILE A 38 3.07 -13.17 5.87
N GLU A 39 3.31 -13.00 4.58
CA GLU A 39 4.62 -13.25 3.98
C GLU A 39 5.56 -12.06 4.16
N LYS A 40 5.02 -10.85 4.09
CA LYS A 40 5.80 -9.62 4.22
C LYS A 40 4.99 -8.54 4.90
N SER A 41 5.68 -7.68 5.65
CA SER A 41 5.15 -6.41 6.13
C SER A 41 6.22 -5.35 5.94
N PHE A 42 5.84 -4.17 5.45
CA PHE A 42 6.75 -3.06 5.24
C PHE A 42 6.03 -1.72 5.40
N ASP A 43 6.79 -0.69 5.73
CA ASP A 43 6.27 0.68 5.80
C ASP A 43 6.06 1.22 4.37
N ALA A 44 4.84 1.68 4.10
CA ALA A 44 4.43 2.28 2.83
C ALA A 44 4.96 3.70 2.64
N HIS A 45 5.43 4.33 3.73
CA HIS A 45 5.98 5.68 3.70
C HIS A 45 6.96 5.85 4.89
N PRO A 46 8.06 6.62 4.75
CA PRO A 46 9.01 6.84 5.84
C PRO A 46 8.40 7.51 7.07
N ARG A 47 7.35 8.32 6.89
CA ARG A 47 6.62 8.96 8.00
C ARG A 47 5.61 7.99 8.61
N LYS A 48 5.66 7.79 9.92
CA LYS A 48 4.87 6.76 10.62
C LYS A 48 3.40 7.13 10.81
N GLU A 49 3.10 8.42 10.77
CA GLU A 49 1.76 8.99 10.87
C GLU A 49 0.99 8.95 9.54
N SER A 50 1.70 8.73 8.43
CA SER A 50 1.11 8.54 7.10
C SER A 50 0.15 7.35 7.09
N GLN A 51 -0.93 7.46 6.33
CA GLN A 51 -1.93 6.40 6.24
C GLN A 51 -2.12 5.97 4.79
N VAL A 52 -1.93 4.68 4.53
CA VAL A 52 -2.24 4.07 3.24
C VAL A 52 -3.74 4.21 2.99
N ARG A 53 -4.10 4.75 1.82
CA ARG A 53 -5.48 5.06 1.49
C ARG A 53 -6.06 4.14 0.41
N GLN A 54 -5.27 3.81 -0.60
CA GLN A 54 -5.69 2.98 -1.73
C GLN A 54 -4.50 2.24 -2.33
N LEU A 55 -4.79 1.07 -2.89
CA LEU A 55 -3.89 0.24 -3.67
C LEU A 55 -4.48 0.03 -5.06
N ALA A 56 -3.64 0.09 -6.09
CA ALA A 56 -4.02 -0.27 -7.46
C ALA A 56 -2.87 -1.05 -8.11
N TRP A 57 -3.16 -2.25 -8.62
CA TRP A 57 -2.15 -3.15 -9.19
C TRP A 57 -2.29 -3.25 -10.72
N ILE A 58 -1.14 -3.25 -11.40
CA ILE A 58 -1.01 -3.55 -12.83
C ILE A 58 0.39 -4.11 -13.14
N GLY A 59 0.46 -5.22 -13.88
CA GLY A 59 1.73 -5.86 -14.25
C GLY A 59 2.56 -6.20 -13.01
N ASP A 60 3.82 -5.76 -12.98
CA ASP A 60 4.71 -5.92 -11.81
C ASP A 60 4.68 -4.73 -10.85
N GLY A 61 3.73 -3.80 -11.03
CA GLY A 61 3.64 -2.54 -10.28
C GLY A 61 2.39 -2.45 -9.41
N VAL A 62 2.57 -2.07 -8.14
CA VAL A 62 1.48 -1.73 -7.22
C VAL A 62 1.61 -0.27 -6.83
N TRP A 63 0.63 0.53 -7.21
CA TRP A 63 0.50 1.93 -6.83
C TRP A 63 -0.16 2.05 -5.45
N VAL A 64 0.40 2.93 -4.63
CA VAL A 64 -0.03 3.20 -3.27
C VAL A 64 -0.24 4.69 -3.09
N SER A 65 -1.45 5.09 -2.71
CA SER A 65 -1.74 6.48 -2.33
C SER A 65 -1.62 6.65 -0.82
N ILE A 66 -1.00 7.74 -0.37
CA ILE A 66 -0.89 8.10 1.05
C ILE A 66 -1.85 9.26 1.36
N ARG A 67 -2.52 9.19 2.53
CA ARG A 67 -3.45 10.23 2.98
C ARG A 67 -2.70 11.56 3.19
N LEU A 68 -3.27 12.64 2.65
CA LEU A 68 -2.72 14.01 2.73
C LEU A 68 -1.32 14.13 2.13
N ASP A 69 -0.98 13.24 1.22
CA ASP A 69 0.25 13.27 0.45
C ASP A 69 -0.12 13.47 -1.02
N SER A 70 0.58 14.35 -1.72
CA SER A 70 0.41 14.57 -3.16
C SER A 70 1.25 13.61 -3.99
N THR A 71 1.99 12.68 -3.37
CA THR A 71 2.77 11.68 -4.11
C THR A 71 2.07 10.32 -4.15
N LEU A 72 2.05 9.71 -5.33
CA LEU A 72 1.75 8.30 -5.52
C LEU A 72 3.04 7.50 -5.51
N ARG A 73 3.06 6.39 -4.75
CA ARG A 73 4.26 5.56 -4.60
C ARG A 73 4.07 4.25 -5.37
N LEU A 74 5.02 3.91 -6.23
CA LEU A 74 5.05 2.66 -6.98
C LEU A 74 5.94 1.64 -6.27
N TYR A 75 5.42 0.45 -6.04
CA TYR A 75 6.15 -0.69 -5.50
C TYR A 75 6.19 -1.84 -6.50
N HIS A 76 7.29 -2.58 -6.51
CA HIS A 76 7.39 -3.81 -7.27
C HIS A 76 6.57 -4.93 -6.59
N ALA A 77 5.71 -5.61 -7.35
CA ALA A 77 4.76 -6.61 -6.85
C ALA A 77 5.45 -7.84 -6.20
N LEU A 78 6.59 -8.26 -6.75
CA LEU A 78 7.33 -9.44 -6.25
C LEU A 78 8.42 -9.11 -5.22
N THR A 79 9.26 -8.10 -5.48
CA THR A 79 10.38 -7.75 -4.59
C THR A 79 9.95 -6.84 -3.44
N HIS A 80 8.76 -6.23 -3.53
CA HIS A 80 8.24 -5.24 -2.58
C HIS A 80 9.10 -3.97 -2.48
N GLN A 81 10.00 -3.77 -3.44
CA GLN A 81 10.89 -2.61 -3.48
C GLN A 81 10.10 -1.38 -3.89
N HIS A 82 10.36 -0.24 -3.24
CA HIS A 82 9.91 1.06 -3.72
C HIS A 82 10.66 1.40 -5.01
N LEU A 83 9.92 1.71 -6.07
CA LEU A 83 10.47 1.97 -7.41
C LEU A 83 10.47 3.46 -7.73
N GLN A 84 9.38 4.16 -7.41
CA GLN A 84 9.18 5.55 -7.85
C GLN A 84 8.15 6.27 -6.99
N ASP A 85 8.31 7.59 -6.89
CA ASP A 85 7.27 8.52 -6.43
C ASP A 85 6.84 9.42 -7.61
N VAL A 86 5.54 9.61 -7.78
CA VAL A 86 4.94 10.50 -8.79
C VAL A 86 4.15 11.58 -8.07
N ASP A 87 4.59 12.82 -8.23
CA ASP A 87 3.87 13.99 -7.69
C ASP A 87 2.66 14.32 -8.57
N ILE A 88 1.48 14.32 -7.94
CA ILE A 88 0.20 14.65 -8.58
C ILE A 88 -0.30 16.05 -8.21
N GLU A 89 0.39 16.78 -7.32
CA GLU A 89 0.03 18.16 -6.93
C GLU A 89 -0.22 19.09 -8.13
N PRO A 90 0.61 19.10 -9.20
CA PRO A 90 0.41 19.99 -10.34
C PRO A 90 -0.89 19.73 -11.14
N TYR A 91 -1.44 18.51 -11.02
CA TYR A 91 -2.64 18.10 -11.76
C TYR A 91 -3.91 18.30 -10.94
N VAL A 92 -3.83 18.15 -9.61
CA VAL A 92 -4.97 18.30 -8.70
C VAL A 92 -5.22 19.76 -8.34
N SER A 93 -4.17 20.57 -8.19
CA SER A 93 -4.28 22.01 -7.90
C SER A 93 -4.98 22.80 -9.01
N LYS A 94 -4.97 22.30 -10.24
CA LYS A 94 -5.66 22.91 -11.40
C LYS A 94 -7.11 22.44 -11.58
N MET A 95 -7.56 21.46 -10.79
CA MET A 95 -8.93 20.94 -10.83
C MET A 95 -9.88 21.62 -9.83
N LEU A 96 -9.38 22.58 -9.04
CA LEU A 96 -10.14 23.37 -8.07
C LEU A 96 -10.36 24.80 -8.58
#